data_AF-A0AAV7XXJ8-F1
#
_entry.id   AF-A0AAV7XXJ8-F1
#
_cell.length_a   1.000
_cell.length_b   1.000
_cell.length_c   1.000
_cell.angle_alpha   90.00
_cell.angle_beta   90.00
_cell.angle_gamma   90.00
#
_symmetry.space_group_name_H-M   'P 1'
#
loop_
_entity.id
_entity.type
_entity.pdbx_description
1 polymer ?
#
loop_
_entity_poly.entity_id
_entity_poly.type
_entity_poly.pdbx_seq_one_letter_code
_entity_poly.pdbx_strand_id
1 'polypeptide(L)'
;MFSNAERLKQRTGKKGTGRFEYLQELVTEFQDTSSTEAKHQVLANLANFAYDPINYDFLRNLKVIDLFLDHLSEPDCILQRYSICGLCNLCLDSQNKDYIINSNGVSAVASCLSSADEQTVLSAITTLMFLTTTESKPLVTSAEIVECMVRFSSSANPRLRNLATVFLEDHCTPQQVTEVRRQVETSAPLRKGDRATATRRITEADLRVFGALTGDANPVHTAGIPAGASAAASAGGAPPRRVLVHGAFLNGLAAGVIGSQLPGPGSVVVGQNLRFPRPCLVGEEVTTVVEVTQVRKIVEVTFRCVVDAESDDPKLVLEGNAKLIVADVYGEGAPSGEG
;
A
#
# COMPACT_ATOMS: atom_id res chain seq x y z
N MET A 1 9.41 13.13 -32.13
CA MET A 1 9.38 14.21 -33.13
C MET A 1 8.31 15.20 -32.69
N PHE A 2 8.68 16.40 -32.24
CA PHE A 2 7.71 17.40 -31.74
C PHE A 2 6.88 18.00 -32.89
N SER A 3 5.64 18.36 -32.60
CA SER A 3 4.74 19.02 -33.55
C SER A 3 5.01 20.52 -33.57
N ASN A 4 4.67 21.15 -34.69
CA ASN A 4 4.66 22.60 -34.79
C ASN A 4 3.27 23.09 -35.21
N ALA A 5 3.01 24.39 -35.05
CA ALA A 5 1.70 24.98 -35.31
C ALA A 5 1.22 24.76 -36.76
N GLU A 6 2.14 24.75 -37.74
CA GLU A 6 1.81 24.47 -39.14
C GLU A 6 1.35 23.03 -39.36
N ARG A 7 2.06 22.04 -38.79
CA ARG A 7 1.67 20.62 -38.85
C ARG A 7 0.34 20.35 -38.17
N LEU A 8 0.06 21.04 -37.06
CA LEU A 8 -1.25 20.95 -36.41
C LEU A 8 -2.36 21.48 -37.31
N LYS A 9 -2.20 22.68 -37.89
CA LYS A 9 -3.17 23.23 -38.85
C LYS A 9 -3.38 22.33 -40.06
N GLN A 10 -2.32 21.71 -40.58
CA GLN A 10 -2.41 20.77 -41.68
C GLN A 10 -3.18 19.49 -41.32
N ARG A 11 -2.97 18.94 -40.11
CA ARG A 11 -3.65 17.72 -39.64
C ARG A 11 -5.11 17.92 -39.25
N THR A 12 -5.46 19.08 -38.70
CA THR A 12 -6.85 19.42 -38.35
C THR A 12 -7.71 19.63 -39.60
N GLY A 13 -7.13 20.13 -40.70
CA GLY A 13 -7.89 20.46 -41.91
C GLY A 13 -8.82 21.67 -41.73
N LYS A 14 -9.52 22.09 -42.79
CA LYS A 14 -10.36 23.32 -42.78
C LYS A 14 -11.64 23.21 -41.92
N LYS A 15 -12.05 22.00 -41.54
CA LYS A 15 -13.30 21.70 -40.80
C LYS A 15 -13.09 20.84 -39.55
N GLY A 16 -11.85 20.50 -39.18
CA GLY A 16 -11.60 19.68 -38.01
C GLY A 16 -11.66 20.48 -36.71
N THR A 17 -11.94 19.78 -35.62
CA THR A 17 -11.89 20.29 -34.25
C THR A 17 -10.49 20.82 -33.93
N GLY A 18 -10.39 22.01 -33.36
CA GLY A 18 -9.12 22.58 -32.93
C GLY A 18 -8.46 21.73 -31.83
N ARG A 19 -7.15 21.93 -31.62
CA ARG A 19 -6.40 21.10 -30.66
C ARG A 19 -6.94 21.24 -29.23
N PHE A 20 -7.30 22.46 -28.82
CA PHE A 20 -7.85 22.71 -27.50
C PHE A 20 -9.22 22.04 -27.33
N GLU A 21 -10.11 22.25 -28.30
CA GLU A 21 -11.46 21.68 -28.28
C GLU A 21 -11.42 20.15 -28.29
N TYR A 22 -10.51 19.54 -29.04
CA TYR A 22 -10.33 18.08 -29.05
C TYR A 22 -9.84 17.54 -27.70
N LEU A 23 -8.88 18.23 -27.07
CA LEU A 23 -8.43 17.85 -25.72
C LEU A 23 -9.53 18.06 -24.68
N GLN A 24 -10.36 19.08 -24.86
CA GLN A 24 -11.53 19.33 -24.01
C GLN A 24 -12.57 18.22 -24.16
N GLU A 25 -12.87 17.79 -25.39
CA GLU A 25 -13.76 16.65 -25.66
C GLU A 25 -13.29 15.38 -24.95
N LEU A 26 -11.98 15.10 -24.97
CA LEU A 26 -11.40 13.97 -24.23
C LEU A 26 -11.63 14.11 -22.71
N VAL A 27 -11.34 15.28 -22.12
CA VAL A 27 -11.55 15.49 -20.68
C VAL A 27 -13.03 15.34 -20.30
N THR A 28 -13.94 15.87 -21.12
CA THR A 28 -15.39 15.71 -20.92
C THR A 28 -15.81 14.24 -21.05
N GLU A 29 -15.31 13.53 -22.06
CA GLU A 29 -15.58 12.09 -22.23
C GLU A 29 -15.15 11.30 -20.99
N PHE A 30 -13.97 11.60 -20.43
CA PHE A 30 -13.50 10.95 -19.20
C PHE A 30 -14.44 11.16 -18.02
N GLN A 31 -14.97 12.37 -17.86
CA GLN A 31 -15.84 12.77 -16.75
C GLN A 31 -17.24 12.16 -16.88
N ASP A 32 -17.78 12.10 -18.09
CA ASP A 32 -19.17 11.72 -18.33
C ASP A 32 -19.34 10.21 -18.56
N THR A 33 -18.30 9.51 -19.03
CA THR A 33 -18.41 8.09 -19.34
C THR A 33 -18.46 7.21 -18.10
N SER A 34 -19.34 6.20 -18.13
CA SER A 34 -19.37 5.10 -17.16
C SER A 34 -18.50 3.91 -17.59
N SER A 35 -17.96 3.92 -18.81
CA SER A 35 -17.14 2.84 -19.35
C SER A 35 -15.69 2.95 -18.89
N THR A 36 -15.21 1.95 -18.15
CA THR A 36 -13.81 1.85 -17.70
C THR A 36 -12.84 1.84 -18.89
N GLU A 37 -13.16 1.10 -19.96
CA GLU A 37 -12.32 1.03 -21.16
C GLU A 37 -12.19 2.40 -21.84
N ALA A 38 -13.29 3.17 -21.90
CA ALA A 38 -13.25 4.53 -22.44
C ALA A 38 -12.34 5.43 -21.58
N LYS A 39 -12.43 5.33 -20.24
CA LYS A 39 -11.54 6.05 -19.33
C LYS A 39 -10.07 5.69 -19.55
N HIS A 40 -9.75 4.41 -19.71
CA HIS A 40 -8.39 3.94 -20.04
C HIS A 40 -7.88 4.57 -21.33
N GLN A 41 -8.69 4.51 -22.40
CA GLN A 41 -8.32 5.02 -23.71
C GLN A 41 -8.12 6.55 -23.70
N VAL A 42 -8.97 7.27 -22.97
CA VAL A 42 -8.87 8.72 -22.83
C VAL A 42 -7.61 9.12 -22.06
N LEU A 43 -7.32 8.51 -20.91
CA LEU A 43 -6.08 8.81 -20.17
C LEU A 43 -4.83 8.45 -20.97
N ALA A 44 -4.84 7.32 -21.69
CA ALA A 44 -3.74 6.96 -22.59
C ALA A 44 -3.52 8.04 -23.66
N ASN A 45 -4.60 8.55 -24.26
CA ASN A 45 -4.52 9.63 -25.24
C ASN A 45 -3.95 10.92 -24.63
N LEU A 46 -4.45 11.33 -23.46
CA LEU A 46 -3.95 12.51 -22.76
C LEU A 46 -2.47 12.37 -22.38
N ALA A 47 -2.04 11.20 -21.91
CA ALA A 47 -0.64 10.91 -21.60
C ALA A 47 0.27 10.97 -22.84
N ASN A 48 -0.23 10.55 -24.01
CA ASN A 48 0.47 10.70 -25.28
C ASN A 48 0.58 12.18 -25.71
N PHE A 49 -0.46 12.99 -25.50
CA PHE A 49 -0.41 14.44 -25.78
C PHE A 49 0.53 15.20 -24.84
N ALA A 50 0.68 14.72 -23.60
CA ALA A 50 1.60 15.25 -22.61
C ALA A 50 3.09 15.13 -23.01
N TYR A 51 3.43 14.36 -24.04
CA TYR A 51 4.80 14.29 -24.55
C TYR A 51 5.22 15.55 -25.32
N ASP A 52 4.27 16.27 -25.94
CA ASP A 52 4.58 17.37 -26.88
C ASP A 52 4.32 18.75 -26.23
N PRO A 53 5.35 19.61 -26.05
CA PRO A 53 5.22 20.89 -25.35
C PRO A 53 4.18 21.84 -25.92
N ILE A 54 3.83 21.72 -27.20
CA ILE A 54 2.77 22.53 -27.83
C ILE A 54 1.41 22.35 -27.16
N ASN A 55 1.21 21.28 -26.39
CA ASN A 55 -0.04 20.99 -25.70
C ASN A 55 -0.04 21.48 -24.24
N TYR A 56 1.08 21.93 -23.66
CA TYR A 56 1.17 22.18 -22.21
C TYR A 56 0.20 23.24 -21.71
N ASP A 57 0.05 24.36 -22.44
CA ASP A 57 -0.93 25.39 -22.07
C ASP A 57 -2.37 24.86 -22.12
N PHE A 58 -2.70 24.03 -23.12
CA PHE A 58 -4.02 23.42 -23.22
C PHE A 58 -4.27 22.46 -22.05
N LEU A 59 -3.31 21.59 -21.74
CA LEU A 59 -3.42 20.61 -20.65
C LEU A 59 -3.50 21.28 -19.27
N ARG A 60 -2.80 22.40 -19.06
CA ARG A 60 -2.93 23.25 -17.86
C ARG A 60 -4.32 23.86 -17.74
N ASN A 61 -4.82 24.47 -18.83
CA ASN A 61 -6.15 25.09 -18.84
C ASN A 61 -7.27 24.06 -18.61
N LEU A 62 -7.07 22.83 -19.08
CA LEU A 62 -8.00 21.72 -18.93
C LEU A 62 -7.80 20.90 -17.63
N LYS A 63 -6.90 21.32 -16.74
CA LYS A 63 -6.65 20.66 -15.44
C LYS A 63 -6.27 19.18 -15.55
N VAL A 64 -5.55 18.82 -16.61
CA VAL A 64 -5.15 17.42 -16.86
C VAL A 64 -4.11 16.93 -15.84
N ILE A 65 -3.31 17.83 -15.24
CA ILE A 65 -2.40 17.44 -14.16
C ILE A 65 -3.17 16.97 -12.92
N ASP A 66 -4.22 17.70 -12.53
CA ASP A 66 -5.08 17.31 -11.41
C ASP A 66 -5.75 15.96 -11.71
N LEU A 67 -6.27 15.81 -12.93
CA LEU A 67 -6.84 14.55 -13.40
C LEU A 67 -5.87 13.37 -13.24
N PHE A 68 -4.59 13.54 -13.61
CA PHE A 68 -3.60 12.47 -13.43
C PHE A 68 -3.29 12.22 -11.96
N LEU A 69 -3.10 13.27 -11.14
CA LEU A 69 -2.79 13.14 -9.71
C LEU A 69 -3.89 12.38 -8.96
N ASP A 70 -5.16 12.70 -9.23
CA ASP A 70 -6.32 12.07 -8.59
C ASP A 70 -6.34 10.56 -8.82
N HIS A 71 -5.88 10.10 -10.00
CA HIS A 71 -5.92 8.69 -10.40
C HIS A 71 -4.66 7.90 -10.03
N LEU A 72 -3.67 8.50 -9.36
CA LEU A 72 -2.51 7.74 -8.85
C LEU A 72 -2.85 6.84 -7.66
N SER A 73 -3.92 7.17 -6.92
CA SER A 73 -4.35 6.42 -5.73
C SER A 73 -5.51 5.46 -5.99
N GLU A 74 -6.03 5.42 -7.21
CA GLU A 74 -7.12 4.54 -7.61
C GLU A 74 -6.66 3.08 -7.69
N PRO A 75 -7.54 2.09 -7.39
CA PRO A 75 -7.19 0.67 -7.44
C PRO A 75 -7.01 0.15 -8.87
N ASP A 76 -7.43 0.92 -9.88
CA ASP A 76 -7.29 0.56 -11.28
C ASP A 76 -5.84 0.78 -11.75
N CYS A 77 -5.11 -0.32 -11.94
CA CYS A 77 -3.70 -0.29 -12.32
C CYS A 77 -3.45 0.31 -13.71
N ILE A 78 -4.44 0.29 -14.62
CA ILE A 78 -4.30 0.85 -15.96
C ILE A 78 -4.46 2.37 -15.90
N LEU A 79 -5.44 2.88 -15.15
CA LEU A 79 -5.59 4.31 -14.91
C LEU A 79 -4.34 4.87 -14.20
N GLN A 80 -3.87 4.20 -13.14
CA GLN A 80 -2.65 4.58 -12.42
C GLN A 80 -1.44 4.66 -13.37
N ARG A 81 -1.24 3.63 -14.21
CA ARG A 81 -0.14 3.57 -15.19
C ARG A 81 -0.16 4.74 -16.18
N TYR A 82 -1.30 5.02 -16.80
CA TYR A 82 -1.39 6.11 -17.77
C TYR A 82 -1.24 7.47 -17.12
N SER A 83 -1.77 7.64 -15.90
CA SER A 83 -1.61 8.86 -15.12
C SER A 83 -0.16 9.15 -14.77
N ILE A 84 0.59 8.17 -14.25
CA ILE A 84 2.01 8.40 -13.92
C ILE A 84 2.86 8.64 -15.16
N CYS A 85 2.57 7.96 -16.28
CA CYS A 85 3.23 8.22 -17.56
C CYS A 85 2.97 9.66 -18.06
N GLY A 86 1.73 10.14 -17.94
CA GLY A 86 1.35 11.51 -18.28
C GLY A 86 2.09 12.55 -17.44
N LEU A 87 2.15 12.35 -16.12
CA LEU A 87 2.89 13.23 -15.20
C LEU A 87 4.39 13.22 -15.47
N CYS A 88 4.98 12.04 -15.74
CA CYS A 88 6.38 11.89 -16.11
C CYS A 88 6.73 12.75 -17.33
N ASN A 89 5.84 12.80 -18.33
CA ASN A 89 6.02 13.63 -19.52
C ASN A 89 5.85 15.14 -19.22
N LEU A 90 4.87 15.50 -18.39
CA LEU A 90 4.55 16.91 -18.09
C LEU A 90 5.57 17.58 -17.18
N CYS A 91 6.18 16.86 -16.24
CA CYS A 91 7.09 17.42 -15.25
C CYS A 91 8.46 17.88 -15.81
N LEU A 92 8.72 17.67 -17.11
CA LEU A 92 9.87 18.23 -17.81
C LEU A 92 9.76 19.75 -18.01
N ASP A 93 8.54 20.29 -18.05
CA ASP A 93 8.27 21.74 -18.06
C ASP A 93 8.33 22.32 -16.65
N SER A 94 8.98 23.48 -16.48
CA SER A 94 9.16 24.08 -15.16
C SER A 94 7.85 24.48 -14.50
N GLN A 95 6.89 25.04 -15.26
CA GLN A 95 5.61 25.47 -14.70
C GLN A 95 4.77 24.26 -14.26
N ASN A 96 4.74 23.20 -15.05
CA ASN A 96 4.07 21.96 -14.67
C ASN A 96 4.74 21.30 -13.46
N LYS A 97 6.08 21.27 -13.43
CA LYS A 97 6.86 20.74 -12.30
C LYS A 97 6.51 21.45 -11.00
N ASP A 98 6.55 22.78 -10.98
CA ASP A 98 6.24 23.57 -9.80
C ASP A 98 4.79 23.34 -9.36
N TYR A 99 3.86 23.24 -10.30
CA TYR A 99 2.47 22.91 -10.02
C TYR A 99 2.33 21.53 -9.36
N ILE A 100 2.97 20.49 -9.92
CA ILE A 100 2.92 19.13 -9.37
C ILE A 100 3.48 19.09 -7.94
N ILE A 101 4.62 19.75 -7.68
CA ILE A 101 5.23 19.82 -6.35
C ILE A 101 4.28 20.49 -5.35
N ASN A 102 3.70 21.64 -5.73
CA ASN A 102 2.78 22.40 -4.88
C ASN A 102 1.45 21.69 -4.62
N SER A 103 1.04 20.77 -5.50
CA SER A 103 -0.16 19.92 -5.35
C SER A 103 0.11 18.61 -4.59
N ASN A 104 1.14 18.54 -3.75
CA ASN A 104 1.56 17.33 -3.02
C ASN A 104 1.90 16.13 -3.95
N GLY A 105 2.30 16.41 -5.18
CA GLY A 105 2.54 15.40 -6.20
C GLY A 105 3.72 14.48 -5.89
N VAL A 106 4.71 14.90 -5.11
CA VAL A 106 5.83 14.03 -4.70
C VAL A 106 5.31 12.83 -3.89
N SER A 107 4.42 13.07 -2.92
CA SER A 107 3.81 11.99 -2.12
C SER A 107 2.91 11.09 -2.96
N ALA A 108 2.14 11.66 -3.88
CA ALA A 108 1.25 10.90 -4.77
C ALA A 108 2.03 10.03 -5.75
N VAL A 109 3.17 10.53 -6.26
CA VAL A 109 4.07 9.75 -7.12
C VAL A 109 4.80 8.68 -6.32
N ALA A 110 5.24 8.98 -5.09
CA ALA A 110 5.94 8.02 -4.24
C ALA A 110 5.08 6.81 -3.87
N SER A 111 3.76 6.96 -3.74
CA SER A 111 2.84 5.83 -3.49
C SER A 111 2.86 4.79 -4.63
N CYS A 112 3.16 5.23 -5.86
CA CYS A 112 3.25 4.37 -7.03
C CYS A 112 4.49 3.45 -7.02
N LEU A 113 5.48 3.70 -6.14
CA LEU A 113 6.63 2.82 -5.95
C LEU A 113 6.23 1.44 -5.40
N SER A 114 5.09 1.34 -4.73
CA SER A 114 4.54 0.08 -4.21
C SER A 114 3.69 -0.68 -5.24
N SER A 115 3.61 -0.20 -6.49
CA SER A 115 2.79 -0.85 -7.53
C SER A 115 3.38 -2.20 -7.96
N ALA A 116 2.51 -3.17 -8.22
CA ALA A 116 2.90 -4.45 -8.82
C ALA A 116 3.25 -4.31 -10.32
N ASP A 117 2.89 -3.19 -10.94
CA ASP A 117 3.20 -2.91 -12.34
C ASP A 117 4.59 -2.26 -12.48
N GLU A 118 5.56 -2.99 -13.03
CA GLU A 118 6.93 -2.51 -13.19
C GLU A 118 7.02 -1.21 -13.99
N GLN A 119 6.16 -1.02 -14.99
CA GLN A 119 6.17 0.19 -15.81
C GLN A 119 5.71 1.42 -15.00
N THR A 120 4.73 1.25 -14.11
CA THR A 120 4.31 2.27 -13.14
C THR A 120 5.45 2.64 -12.20
N VAL A 121 6.16 1.64 -11.65
CA VAL A 121 7.31 1.88 -10.77
C VAL A 121 8.44 2.63 -11.50
N LEU A 122 8.79 2.22 -12.72
CA LEU A 122 9.80 2.90 -13.55
C LEU A 122 9.43 4.36 -13.84
N SER A 123 8.18 4.61 -14.22
CA SER A 123 7.67 5.97 -14.44
C SER A 123 7.68 6.79 -13.15
N ALA A 124 7.35 6.20 -12.01
CA ALA A 124 7.37 6.87 -10.71
C ALA A 124 8.79 7.29 -10.31
N ILE A 125 9.78 6.40 -10.41
CA ILE A 125 11.19 6.73 -10.13
C ILE A 125 11.65 7.88 -11.03
N THR A 126 11.39 7.77 -12.34
CA THR A 126 11.77 8.80 -13.32
C THR A 126 11.10 10.14 -13.00
N THR A 127 9.81 10.12 -12.64
CA THR A 127 9.06 11.33 -12.27
C THR A 127 9.67 11.97 -11.01
N LEU A 128 10.02 11.19 -9.98
CA LEU A 128 10.68 11.70 -8.78
C LEU A 128 12.03 12.36 -9.09
N MET A 129 12.83 11.77 -9.98
CA MET A 129 14.08 12.39 -10.46
C MET A 129 13.80 13.76 -11.09
N PHE A 130 12.81 13.84 -11.98
CA PHE A 130 12.45 15.10 -12.65
C PHE A 130 11.81 16.14 -11.72
N LEU A 131 11.09 15.71 -10.70
CA LEU A 131 10.54 16.59 -9.66
C LEU A 131 11.60 17.09 -8.67
N THR A 132 12.84 16.62 -8.74
CA THR A 132 13.90 17.06 -7.82
C THR A 132 14.31 18.52 -8.10
N THR A 133 14.04 19.39 -7.14
CA THR A 133 14.49 20.79 -7.07
C THR A 133 15.15 21.00 -5.70
N THR A 134 15.77 22.17 -5.46
CA THR A 134 16.32 22.50 -4.13
C THR A 134 15.26 22.38 -3.04
N GLU A 135 14.00 22.73 -3.34
CA GLU A 135 12.89 22.74 -2.38
C GLU A 135 12.27 21.35 -2.18
N SER A 136 12.09 20.57 -3.25
CA SER A 136 11.47 19.25 -3.17
C SER A 136 12.43 18.13 -2.78
N LYS A 137 13.75 18.35 -2.90
CA LYS A 137 14.78 17.32 -2.65
C LYS A 137 14.61 16.60 -1.31
N PRO A 138 14.35 17.26 -0.16
CA PRO A 138 14.14 16.56 1.10
C PRO A 138 12.95 15.59 1.09
N LEU A 139 11.88 15.93 0.35
CA LEU A 139 10.71 15.05 0.18
C LEU A 139 11.01 13.91 -0.80
N VAL A 140 11.69 14.21 -1.91
CA VAL A 140 12.06 13.19 -2.91
C VAL A 140 13.07 12.18 -2.36
N THR A 141 13.97 12.60 -1.47
CA THR A 141 14.96 11.74 -0.82
C THR A 141 14.56 11.37 0.61
N SER A 142 13.26 11.22 0.89
CA SER A 142 12.79 10.73 2.19
C SER A 142 13.33 9.31 2.46
N ALA A 143 13.38 8.90 3.73
CA ALA A 143 13.91 7.59 4.10
C ALA A 143 13.15 6.45 3.41
N GLU A 144 11.83 6.58 3.30
CA GLU A 144 10.94 5.60 2.66
C GLU A 144 11.24 5.46 1.16
N ILE A 145 11.44 6.57 0.44
CA ILE A 145 11.78 6.53 -0.98
C ILE A 145 13.18 5.96 -1.18
N VAL A 146 14.16 6.38 -0.37
CA VAL A 146 15.54 5.87 -0.43
C VAL A 146 15.57 4.37 -0.15
N GLU A 147 14.75 3.88 0.78
CA GLU A 147 14.60 2.45 1.07
C GLU A 147 14.09 1.68 -0.16
N CYS A 148 13.04 2.16 -0.82
CA CYS A 148 12.57 1.60 -2.08
C CYS A 148 13.70 1.55 -3.12
N MET A 149 14.46 2.63 -3.29
CA MET A 149 15.57 2.66 -4.26
C MET A 149 16.69 1.68 -3.91
N VAL A 150 17.03 1.53 -2.63
CA VAL A 150 18.02 0.53 -2.17
C VAL A 150 17.55 -0.88 -2.53
N ARG A 151 16.29 -1.21 -2.26
CA ARG A 151 15.71 -2.51 -2.64
C ARG A 151 15.73 -2.71 -4.17
N PHE A 152 15.27 -1.73 -4.93
CA PHE A 152 15.24 -1.77 -6.39
C PHE A 152 16.64 -1.86 -7.02
N SER A 153 17.67 -1.29 -6.39
CA SER A 153 19.08 -1.40 -6.83
C SER A 153 19.61 -2.84 -6.79
N SER A 154 18.89 -3.76 -6.13
CA SER A 154 19.20 -5.19 -6.12
C SER A 154 18.25 -6.03 -6.98
N SER A 155 17.34 -5.39 -7.75
CA SER A 155 16.36 -6.08 -8.59
C SER A 155 17.02 -6.89 -9.72
N ALA A 156 16.41 -8.02 -10.05
CA ALA A 156 16.78 -8.81 -11.24
C ALA A 156 16.50 -8.05 -12.54
N ASN A 157 15.48 -7.17 -12.55
CA ASN A 157 15.12 -6.35 -13.71
C ASN A 157 16.18 -5.26 -13.96
N PRO A 158 16.93 -5.30 -15.09
CA PRO A 158 18.02 -4.37 -15.32
C PRO A 158 17.56 -2.91 -15.42
N ARG A 159 16.35 -2.64 -15.96
CA ARG A 159 15.84 -1.27 -16.10
C ARG A 159 15.58 -0.66 -14.73
N LEU A 160 14.90 -1.41 -13.86
CA LEU A 160 14.57 -0.98 -12.51
C LEU A 160 15.83 -0.80 -11.66
N ARG A 161 16.73 -1.79 -11.70
CA ARG A 161 18.02 -1.74 -11.01
C ARG A 161 18.84 -0.52 -11.40
N ASN A 162 19.02 -0.30 -12.71
CA ASN A 162 19.86 0.78 -13.20
C ASN A 162 19.26 2.14 -12.83
N LEU A 163 17.95 2.32 -12.99
CA LEU A 163 17.28 3.59 -12.67
C LEU A 163 17.34 3.92 -11.18
N ALA A 164 17.11 2.93 -10.30
CA ALA A 164 17.23 3.11 -8.86
C ALA A 164 18.68 3.39 -8.43
N THR A 165 19.67 2.78 -9.10
CA THR A 165 21.09 3.06 -8.84
C THR A 165 21.43 4.49 -9.20
N VAL A 166 21.02 4.96 -10.39
CA VAL A 166 21.21 6.36 -10.81
C VAL A 166 20.53 7.33 -9.83
N PHE A 167 19.32 7.01 -9.37
CA PHE A 167 18.64 7.85 -8.38
C PHE A 167 19.47 8.02 -7.11
N LEU A 168 19.98 6.91 -6.56
CA LEU A 168 20.78 6.91 -5.33
C LEU A 168 22.10 7.68 -5.50
N GLU A 169 22.72 7.59 -6.69
CA GLU A 169 23.99 8.26 -7.00
C GLU A 169 23.82 9.77 -7.23
N ASP A 170 22.78 10.17 -7.98
CA ASP A 170 22.60 11.56 -8.42
C ASP A 170 21.83 12.42 -7.42
N HIS A 171 20.91 11.82 -6.65
CA HIS A 171 20.00 12.57 -5.79
C HIS A 171 20.26 12.40 -4.30
N CYS A 172 20.83 11.28 -3.85
CA CYS A 172 21.05 11.01 -2.42
C CYS A 172 22.50 11.29 -1.98
N THR A 173 22.71 11.51 -0.69
CA THR A 173 24.06 11.57 -0.12
C THR A 173 24.55 10.16 0.25
N PRO A 174 25.87 9.88 0.18
CA PRO A 174 26.42 8.57 0.58
C PRO A 174 26.04 8.17 2.01
N GLN A 175 25.92 9.13 2.92
CA GLN A 175 25.52 8.89 4.31
C GLN A 175 24.06 8.40 4.41
N GLN A 176 23.12 9.06 3.70
CA GLN A 176 21.73 8.62 3.64
C GLN A 176 21.61 7.19 3.10
N VAL A 177 22.31 6.91 1.98
CA VAL A 177 22.27 5.59 1.35
C VAL A 177 22.86 4.52 2.26
N THR A 178 23.98 4.80 2.93
CA THR A 178 24.63 3.84 3.84
C THR A 178 23.77 3.53 5.05
N GLU A 179 23.13 4.54 5.64
CA GLU A 179 22.27 4.34 6.80
C GLU A 179 21.04 3.49 6.45
N VAL A 180 20.39 3.78 5.31
CA VAL A 180 19.25 2.99 4.84
C VAL A 180 19.67 1.59 4.41
N ARG A 181 20.80 1.42 3.72
CA ARG A 181 21.35 0.09 3.40
C ARG A 181 21.58 -0.73 4.66
N ARG A 182 22.14 -0.14 5.71
CA ARG A 182 22.30 -0.82 7.00
C ARG A 182 20.95 -1.25 7.57
N GLN A 183 19.93 -0.41 7.50
CA GLN A 183 18.58 -0.75 7.97
C GLN A 183 17.95 -1.89 7.14
N VAL A 184 18.06 -1.85 5.82
CA VAL A 184 17.58 -2.89 4.89
C VAL A 184 18.38 -4.19 5.06
N GLU A 185 19.69 -4.13 5.28
CA GLU A 185 20.54 -5.31 5.53
C GLU A 185 20.32 -5.90 6.93
N THR A 186 19.88 -5.08 7.90
CA THR A 186 19.48 -5.58 9.22
C THR A 186 18.09 -6.22 9.25
N SER A 187 17.27 -6.11 8.19
CA SER A 187 16.11 -6.98 8.04
C SER A 187 16.61 -8.35 7.55
N ALA A 188 17.00 -9.19 8.51
CA ALA A 188 17.48 -10.53 8.22
C ALA A 188 16.46 -11.27 7.32
N PRO A 189 16.92 -12.04 6.31
CA PRO A 189 16.01 -12.75 5.43
C PRO A 189 15.15 -13.69 6.27
N LEU A 190 13.84 -13.73 5.96
CA LEU A 190 12.87 -14.54 6.68
C LEU A 190 13.29 -16.02 6.67
N ARG A 191 13.38 -16.63 7.85
CA ARG A 191 13.76 -18.03 8.04
C ARG A 191 12.66 -18.79 8.74
N LYS A 192 12.60 -20.09 8.45
CA LYS A 192 11.82 -21.02 9.25
C LYS A 192 12.33 -20.97 10.70
N GLY A 193 11.40 -20.85 11.65
CA GLY A 193 11.67 -20.71 13.08
C GLY A 193 11.74 -19.27 13.57
N ASP A 194 11.73 -18.27 12.67
CA ASP A 194 11.62 -16.87 13.09
C ASP A 194 10.32 -16.66 13.87
N ARG A 195 10.39 -15.86 14.92
CA ARG A 195 9.30 -15.65 15.86
C ARG A 195 9.16 -14.19 16.24
N ALA A 196 7.93 -13.70 16.25
CA ALA A 196 7.58 -12.37 16.75
C ALA A 196 6.47 -12.47 17.80
N THR A 197 6.48 -11.53 18.74
CA THR A 197 5.53 -11.49 19.85
C THR A 197 5.10 -10.07 20.15
N ALA A 198 3.80 -9.89 20.41
CA ALA A 198 3.26 -8.62 20.90
C ALA A 198 2.26 -8.88 22.02
N THR A 199 2.31 -8.06 23.06
CA THR A 199 1.41 -8.16 24.21
C THR A 199 0.52 -6.93 24.29
N ARG A 200 -0.78 -7.15 24.50
CA ARG A 200 -1.77 -6.07 24.64
C ARG A 200 -2.83 -6.44 25.67
N ARG A 201 -3.13 -5.49 26.55
CA ARG A 201 -4.30 -5.56 27.42
C ARG A 201 -5.55 -5.14 26.66
N ILE A 202 -6.58 -5.99 26.69
CA ILE A 202 -7.84 -5.74 25.96
C ILE A 202 -8.80 -4.96 26.87
N THR A 203 -9.30 -3.82 26.39
CA THR A 203 -10.17 -2.93 27.15
C THR A 203 -11.61 -2.92 26.65
N GLU A 204 -12.53 -2.43 27.46
CA GLU A 204 -13.93 -2.22 27.01
C GLU A 204 -14.04 -1.23 25.84
N ALA A 205 -13.14 -0.24 25.80
CA ALA A 205 -13.08 0.70 24.70
C ALA A 205 -12.72 0.00 23.38
N ASP A 206 -11.78 -0.95 23.42
CA ASP A 206 -11.42 -1.76 22.24
C ASP A 206 -12.62 -2.55 21.71
N LEU A 207 -13.38 -3.19 22.60
CA LEU A 207 -14.57 -3.96 22.23
C LEU A 207 -15.67 -3.05 21.66
N ARG A 208 -15.84 -1.85 22.20
CA ARG A 208 -16.81 -0.87 21.69
C ARG A 208 -16.46 -0.39 20.29
N VAL A 209 -15.20 -0.01 20.08
CA VAL A 209 -14.72 0.43 18.75
C VAL A 209 -14.84 -0.71 17.75
N PHE A 210 -14.43 -1.93 18.13
CA PHE A 210 -14.52 -3.08 17.25
C PHE A 210 -15.97 -3.44 16.90
N GLY A 211 -16.87 -3.49 17.88
CA GLY A 211 -18.29 -3.77 17.64
C GLY A 211 -18.97 -2.71 16.77
N ALA A 212 -18.62 -1.43 16.92
CA ALA A 212 -19.10 -0.37 16.04
C ALA A 212 -18.56 -0.51 14.61
N LEU A 213 -17.29 -0.91 14.46
CA LEU A 213 -16.64 -1.13 13.17
C LEU A 213 -17.22 -2.34 12.42
N THR A 214 -17.47 -3.44 13.11
CA THR A 214 -17.94 -4.69 12.50
C THR A 214 -19.47 -4.81 12.44
N GLY A 215 -20.19 -4.01 13.23
CA GLY A 215 -21.62 -4.17 13.44
C GLY A 215 -21.99 -5.32 14.39
N ASP A 216 -21.02 -5.98 15.02
CA ASP A 216 -21.29 -7.05 16.00
C ASP A 216 -21.70 -6.46 17.35
N ALA A 217 -23.00 -6.46 17.61
CA ALA A 217 -23.61 -5.98 18.85
C ALA A 217 -24.02 -7.12 19.80
N ASN A 218 -23.48 -8.33 19.63
CA ASN A 218 -23.87 -9.47 20.45
C ASN A 218 -23.65 -9.16 21.95
N PRO A 219 -24.68 -9.34 22.82
CA PRO A 219 -24.59 -9.00 24.24
C PRO A 219 -23.43 -9.65 25.00
N VAL A 220 -22.90 -10.77 24.51
CA VAL A 220 -21.72 -11.43 25.09
C VAL A 220 -20.48 -10.53 25.10
N HIS A 221 -20.42 -9.54 24.20
CA HIS A 221 -19.33 -8.58 24.05
C HIS A 221 -19.59 -7.20 24.70
N THR A 222 -20.81 -6.94 25.18
CA THR A 222 -21.20 -5.62 25.73
C THR A 222 -21.76 -5.73 27.13
N ALA A 223 -22.84 -6.50 27.30
CA ALA A 223 -23.49 -6.72 28.59
C ALA A 223 -22.79 -7.83 29.40
N GLY A 224 -22.07 -8.73 28.74
CA GLY A 224 -21.42 -9.90 29.34
C GLY A 224 -22.39 -11.02 29.68
N ILE A 225 -21.86 -12.22 29.87
CA ILE A 225 -22.63 -13.44 30.21
C ILE A 225 -22.60 -13.64 31.73
N PRO A 226 -23.70 -14.11 32.36
CA PRO A 226 -23.65 -14.57 33.74
C PRO A 226 -22.54 -15.61 33.93
N ALA A 227 -21.72 -15.47 34.98
CA ALA A 227 -20.80 -16.54 35.35
C ALA A 227 -21.60 -17.83 35.60
N GLY A 228 -21.23 -18.94 34.94
CA GLY A 228 -21.92 -20.22 35.09
C GLY A 228 -22.02 -20.67 36.56
N ALA A 229 -22.97 -21.55 36.85
CA ALA A 229 -23.48 -21.95 38.17
C ALA A 229 -22.47 -22.41 39.26
N SER A 230 -21.15 -22.39 39.00
CA SER A 230 -20.11 -22.68 40.01
C SER A 230 -19.58 -21.45 40.76
N ALA A 231 -19.84 -20.23 40.26
CA ALA A 231 -19.60 -19.01 41.02
C ALA A 231 -20.85 -18.72 41.86
N ALA A 232 -21.03 -19.47 42.95
CA ALA A 232 -22.07 -19.22 43.92
C ALA A 232 -22.06 -17.74 44.30
N ALA A 233 -23.23 -17.10 44.25
CA ALA A 233 -23.44 -15.74 44.71
C ALA A 233 -23.05 -15.66 46.20
N SER A 234 -21.80 -15.35 46.47
CA SER A 234 -21.33 -15.02 47.80
C SER A 234 -21.94 -13.66 48.15
N ALA A 235 -22.90 -13.70 49.07
CA ALA A 235 -23.53 -12.55 49.74
C ALA A 235 -24.18 -11.50 48.80
N GLY A 236 -25.42 -11.76 48.38
CA GLY A 236 -26.42 -10.72 48.07
C GLY A 236 -26.23 -9.86 46.81
N GLY A 237 -25.16 -10.05 46.03
CA GLY A 237 -24.92 -9.34 44.77
C GLY A 237 -25.32 -10.12 43.52
N ALA A 238 -25.64 -9.40 42.43
CA ALA A 238 -25.76 -10.01 41.10
C ALA A 238 -24.41 -10.66 40.69
N PRO A 239 -24.42 -11.82 40.02
CA PRO A 239 -23.18 -12.50 39.65
C PRO A 239 -22.30 -11.61 38.76
N PRO A 240 -20.96 -11.64 38.92
CA PRO A 240 -20.06 -10.86 38.09
C PRO A 240 -20.25 -11.23 36.62
N ARG A 241 -20.48 -10.22 35.77
CA ARG A 241 -20.68 -10.42 34.33
C ARG A 241 -19.32 -10.59 33.66
N ARG A 242 -19.21 -11.63 32.82
CA ARG A 242 -17.99 -11.91 32.06
C ARG A 242 -18.19 -11.44 30.63
N VAL A 243 -17.53 -10.35 30.26
CA VAL A 243 -17.56 -9.82 28.90
C VAL A 243 -16.53 -10.55 28.06
N LEU A 244 -16.99 -11.25 27.03
CA LEU A 244 -16.14 -12.01 26.11
C LEU A 244 -15.52 -11.07 25.07
N VAL A 245 -14.26 -11.28 24.73
CA VAL A 245 -13.63 -10.63 23.58
C VAL A 245 -14.09 -11.29 22.29
N HIS A 246 -14.34 -10.51 21.24
CA HIS A 246 -14.65 -11.05 19.90
C HIS A 246 -13.52 -11.95 19.41
N GLY A 247 -13.84 -13.14 18.91
CA GLY A 247 -12.84 -14.01 18.30
C GLY A 247 -12.12 -13.34 17.11
N ALA A 248 -12.87 -12.59 16.31
CA ALA A 248 -12.32 -11.80 15.20
C ALA A 248 -11.36 -10.69 15.68
N PHE A 249 -11.56 -10.14 16.88
CA PHE A 249 -10.62 -9.17 17.47
C PHE A 249 -9.28 -9.84 17.79
N LEU A 250 -9.29 -11.03 18.39
CA LEU A 250 -8.08 -11.82 18.63
C LEU A 250 -7.35 -12.17 17.33
N ASN A 251 -8.10 -12.46 16.27
CA ASN A 251 -7.53 -12.65 14.94
C ASN A 251 -6.88 -11.36 14.40
N GLY A 252 -7.51 -10.20 14.65
CA GLY A 252 -6.94 -8.90 14.34
C GLY A 252 -5.60 -8.64 15.03
N LEU A 253 -5.41 -9.10 16.27
CA LEU A 253 -4.11 -9.02 16.95
C LEU A 253 -3.04 -9.86 16.23
N ALA A 254 -3.38 -11.10 15.83
CA ALA A 254 -2.49 -11.95 15.03
C ALA A 254 -2.15 -11.32 13.68
N ALA A 255 -3.14 -10.78 12.98
CA ALA A 255 -2.93 -10.05 11.73
C ALA A 255 -2.02 -8.82 11.91
N GLY A 256 -2.16 -8.11 13.03
CA GLY A 256 -1.29 -6.99 13.39
C GLY A 256 0.17 -7.41 13.50
N VAL A 257 0.48 -8.49 14.22
CA VAL A 257 1.85 -9.01 14.31
C VAL A 257 2.36 -9.50 12.96
N ILE A 258 1.52 -10.21 12.19
CA ILE A 258 1.87 -10.71 10.85
C ILE A 258 2.26 -9.57 9.90
N GLY A 259 1.42 -8.53 9.82
CA GLY A 259 1.59 -7.44 8.86
C GLY A 259 2.60 -6.37 9.27
N SER A 260 2.89 -6.21 10.57
CA SER A 260 3.80 -5.17 11.06
C SER A 260 5.17 -5.68 11.51
N GLN A 261 5.28 -6.95 11.90
CA GLN A 261 6.52 -7.51 12.46
C GLN A 261 7.02 -8.73 11.70
N LEU A 262 6.22 -9.79 11.56
CA LEU A 262 6.69 -11.07 11.02
C LEU A 262 5.58 -11.87 10.33
N PRO A 263 5.62 -12.08 9.00
CA PRO A 263 6.73 -11.75 8.11
C PRO A 263 6.97 -10.25 7.87
N GLY A 264 6.04 -9.39 8.29
CA GLY A 264 6.22 -7.94 8.29
C GLY A 264 5.56 -7.24 7.09
N PRO A 265 5.87 -5.95 6.88
CA PRO A 265 5.26 -5.13 5.85
C PRO A 265 5.32 -5.78 4.45
N GLY A 266 4.24 -5.66 3.68
CA GLY A 266 4.12 -6.31 2.36
C GLY A 266 3.62 -7.76 2.41
N SER A 267 3.27 -8.28 3.58
CA SER A 267 2.60 -9.58 3.74
C SER A 267 1.11 -9.50 3.41
N VAL A 268 0.64 -10.36 2.52
CA VAL A 268 -0.78 -10.52 2.16
C VAL A 268 -1.25 -11.91 2.58
N VAL A 269 -2.27 -11.96 3.45
CA VAL A 269 -2.89 -13.22 3.89
C VAL A 269 -3.77 -13.77 2.77
N VAL A 270 -3.48 -14.98 2.29
CA VAL A 270 -4.24 -15.67 1.23
C VAL A 270 -5.03 -16.88 1.74
N GLY A 271 -4.78 -17.30 2.98
CA GLY A 271 -5.55 -18.35 3.63
C GLY A 271 -5.27 -18.38 5.12
N GLN A 272 -6.28 -18.67 5.93
CA GLN A 272 -6.14 -18.70 7.38
C GLN A 272 -7.09 -19.72 7.99
N ASN A 273 -6.59 -20.53 8.93
CA ASN A 273 -7.39 -21.43 9.75
C ASN A 273 -7.15 -21.12 11.21
N LEU A 274 -8.21 -21.08 12.01
CA LEU A 274 -8.13 -20.69 13.41
C LEU A 274 -9.17 -21.39 14.29
N ARG A 275 -8.84 -21.51 15.58
CA ARG A 275 -9.68 -22.08 16.63
C ARG A 275 -9.59 -21.23 17.88
N PHE A 276 -10.63 -21.29 18.72
CA PHE A 276 -10.71 -20.55 20.00
C PHE A 276 -10.83 -21.54 21.17
N PRO A 277 -9.73 -22.10 21.69
CA PRO A 277 -9.78 -23.19 22.67
C PRO A 277 -10.41 -22.79 24.00
N ARG A 278 -10.21 -21.53 24.43
CA ARG A 278 -10.77 -20.98 25.69
C ARG A 278 -11.27 -19.55 25.48
N PRO A 279 -12.29 -19.12 26.25
CA PRO A 279 -12.82 -17.76 26.14
C PRO A 279 -11.81 -16.72 26.63
N CYS A 280 -11.60 -15.64 25.88
CA CYS A 280 -10.85 -14.46 26.34
C CYS A 280 -11.83 -13.45 26.95
N LEU A 281 -11.48 -12.87 28.09
CA LEU A 281 -12.27 -11.86 28.79
C LEU A 281 -11.69 -10.46 28.59
N VAL A 282 -12.56 -9.45 28.67
CA VAL A 282 -12.11 -8.06 28.76
C VAL A 282 -11.24 -7.87 30.01
N GLY A 283 -10.21 -7.02 29.90
CA GLY A 283 -9.24 -6.76 30.94
C GLY A 283 -8.05 -7.73 30.98
N GLU A 284 -8.15 -8.87 30.30
CA GLU A 284 -7.04 -9.83 30.17
C GLU A 284 -5.92 -9.25 29.30
N GLU A 285 -4.68 -9.58 29.66
CA GLU A 285 -3.50 -9.27 28.88
C GLU A 285 -3.19 -10.44 27.95
N VAL A 286 -3.21 -10.17 26.64
CA VAL A 286 -3.03 -11.19 25.61
C VAL A 286 -1.67 -11.02 24.95
N THR A 287 -0.86 -12.06 25.01
CA THR A 287 0.39 -12.20 24.25
C THR A 287 0.10 -12.97 22.97
N THR A 288 0.22 -12.29 21.84
CA THR A 288 0.18 -12.87 20.50
C THR A 288 1.58 -13.31 20.10
N VAL A 289 1.70 -14.53 19.59
CA VAL A 289 2.93 -15.14 19.12
C VAL A 289 2.73 -15.59 17.69
N VAL A 290 3.63 -15.22 16.79
CA VAL A 290 3.67 -15.68 15.41
C VAL A 290 5.01 -16.36 15.16
N GLU A 291 5.00 -17.50 14.49
CA GLU A 291 6.19 -18.26 14.15
C GLU A 291 6.14 -18.72 12.69
N VAL A 292 7.24 -18.53 11.97
CA VAL A 292 7.37 -18.95 10.56
C VAL A 292 7.65 -20.45 10.49
N THR A 293 6.74 -21.19 9.87
CA THR A 293 6.87 -22.65 9.74
C THR A 293 7.42 -23.07 8.38
N GLN A 294 7.24 -22.23 7.36
CA GLN A 294 7.75 -22.47 6.01
C GLN A 294 8.03 -21.17 5.26
N VAL A 295 9.19 -21.10 4.60
CA VAL A 295 9.55 -20.02 3.67
C VAL A 295 9.74 -20.62 2.29
N ARG A 296 8.71 -20.46 1.45
CA ARG A 296 8.68 -20.84 0.02
C ARG A 296 7.91 -19.76 -0.73
N LYS A 297 7.51 -20.04 -1.97
CA LYS A 297 6.56 -19.24 -2.77
C LYS A 297 5.36 -18.76 -1.92
N ILE A 298 4.75 -19.65 -1.14
CA ILE A 298 3.79 -19.29 -0.10
C ILE A 298 4.49 -19.46 1.24
N VAL A 299 4.55 -18.37 2.02
CA VAL A 299 5.04 -18.40 3.39
C VAL A 299 3.94 -18.93 4.29
N GLU A 300 4.28 -19.85 5.18
CA GLU A 300 3.36 -20.36 6.19
C GLU A 300 3.81 -19.94 7.57
N VAL A 301 2.86 -19.50 8.39
CA VAL A 301 3.07 -19.15 9.78
C VAL A 301 2.05 -19.84 10.66
N THR A 302 2.44 -20.15 11.90
CA THR A 302 1.52 -20.47 12.99
C THR A 302 1.39 -19.28 13.91
N PHE A 303 0.21 -19.08 14.49
CA PHE A 303 -0.01 -18.03 15.47
C PHE A 303 -0.83 -18.54 16.65
N ARG A 304 -0.57 -17.96 17.83
CA ARG A 304 -1.33 -18.21 19.05
C ARG A 304 -1.48 -16.95 19.87
N CYS A 305 -2.63 -16.81 20.53
CA CYS A 305 -2.84 -15.78 21.55
C CYS A 305 -3.00 -16.45 22.91
N VAL A 306 -2.24 -15.98 23.87
CA VAL A 306 -2.12 -16.57 25.21
C VAL A 306 -2.30 -15.49 26.26
N VAL A 307 -3.18 -15.72 27.21
CA VAL A 307 -3.32 -14.90 28.42
C VAL A 307 -2.39 -15.43 29.50
N ASP A 308 -1.75 -14.54 30.25
CA ASP A 308 -0.79 -14.87 31.32
C ASP A 308 0.33 -15.80 30.83
N ALA A 309 0.99 -15.40 29.74
CA ALA A 309 1.96 -16.23 29.03
C ALA A 309 3.18 -16.68 29.86
N GLU A 310 3.46 -16.00 30.98
CA GLU A 310 4.54 -16.33 31.92
C GLU A 310 4.09 -17.20 33.10
N SER A 311 2.81 -17.54 33.20
CA SER A 311 2.28 -18.41 34.27
C SER A 311 2.56 -19.90 34.02
N ASP A 312 2.45 -20.72 35.06
CA ASP A 312 2.61 -22.18 34.97
C ASP A 312 1.48 -22.87 34.18
N ASP A 313 0.31 -22.22 34.04
CA ASP A 313 -0.82 -22.68 33.22
C ASP A 313 -1.31 -21.56 32.28
N PRO A 314 -0.54 -21.27 31.21
CA PRO A 314 -0.86 -20.18 30.30
C PRO A 314 -2.17 -20.44 29.56
N LYS A 315 -3.00 -19.41 29.45
CA LYS A 315 -4.35 -19.53 28.89
C LYS A 315 -4.40 -19.30 27.39
N LEU A 316 -4.33 -20.38 26.60
CA LEU A 316 -4.50 -20.38 25.14
C LEU A 316 -5.93 -20.02 24.74
N VAL A 317 -6.12 -18.85 24.13
CA VAL A 317 -7.44 -18.31 23.72
C VAL A 317 -7.66 -18.30 22.20
N LEU A 318 -6.59 -18.31 21.41
CA LEU A 318 -6.63 -18.45 19.95
C LEU A 318 -5.40 -19.24 19.50
N GLU A 319 -5.59 -20.13 18.53
CA GLU A 319 -4.50 -20.75 17.77
C GLU A 319 -4.89 -20.91 16.31
N GLY A 320 -3.89 -20.91 15.42
CA GLY A 320 -4.14 -21.07 14.00
C GLY A 320 -2.89 -21.08 13.14
N ASN A 321 -3.11 -21.17 11.84
CA ASN A 321 -2.10 -21.01 10.80
C ASN A 321 -2.58 -20.08 9.70
N ALA A 322 -1.63 -19.42 9.04
CA ALA A 322 -1.89 -18.56 7.89
C ALA A 322 -0.91 -18.86 6.76
N LYS A 323 -1.40 -18.67 5.54
CA LYS A 323 -0.65 -18.69 4.28
C LYS A 323 -0.55 -17.28 3.75
N LEU A 324 0.65 -16.88 3.37
CA LEU A 324 1.00 -15.51 3.06
C LEU A 324 1.78 -15.42 1.75
N ILE A 325 1.53 -14.36 1.01
CA ILE A 325 2.41 -13.86 -0.07
C ILE A 325 3.18 -12.68 0.52
N VAL A 326 4.51 -12.66 0.40
CA VAL A 326 5.35 -11.57 0.89
C VAL A 326 5.98 -10.89 -0.31
N ALA A 327 5.80 -9.56 -0.43
CA ALA A 327 6.19 -8.77 -1.59
C ALA A 327 7.70 -8.85 -1.95
N ASP A 328 8.56 -9.28 -1.03
CA ASP A 328 10.02 -9.42 -1.26
C ASP A 328 10.49 -10.86 -1.56
N VAL A 329 9.57 -11.83 -1.71
CA VAL A 329 9.90 -13.21 -2.17
C VAL A 329 9.62 -13.40 -3.67
N TYR A 330 9.01 -12.42 -4.31
CA TYR A 330 8.60 -12.48 -5.72
C TYR A 330 9.31 -11.46 -6.59
N GLY A 331 10.63 -11.59 -6.64
CA GLY A 331 11.39 -11.21 -7.83
C GLY A 331 11.58 -12.44 -8.72
N GLU A 332 10.53 -13.13 -9.19
CA GLU A 332 10.66 -14.16 -10.24
C GLU A 332 9.30 -14.62 -10.82
N GLY A 333 9.12 -14.35 -12.12
CA GLY A 333 8.42 -15.19 -13.10
C GLY A 333 6.95 -15.52 -12.89
N ALA A 334 6.07 -14.71 -13.49
CA ALA A 334 4.80 -15.25 -13.99
C ALA A 334 5.12 -16.27 -15.11
N PRO A 335 4.56 -17.49 -15.10
CA PRO A 335 4.73 -18.40 -16.22
C PRO A 335 3.99 -17.83 -17.42
N SER A 336 4.72 -17.62 -18.53
CA SER A 336 4.14 -17.47 -19.86
C SER A 336 3.32 -18.72 -20.14
N GLY A 337 2.01 -18.62 -20.00
CA GLY A 337 1.09 -19.62 -20.50
C GLY A 337 1.04 -19.55 -22.01
N GLU A 338 1.92 -20.31 -22.66
CA GLU A 338 1.63 -20.84 -23.99
C GLU A 338 0.75 -22.08 -23.81
N GLY A 339 -0.45 -22.00 -24.39
CA GLY A 339 -1.43 -23.07 -24.58
C GLY A 339 -2.41 -22.63 -25.65
#